data_AF-B0MRD7-F1
#
_entry.id   AF-B0MRD7-F1
#
_cell.length_a   1.000
_cell.length_b   1.000
_cell.length_c   1.000
_cell.angle_alpha   90.00
_cell.angle_beta   90.00
_cell.angle_gamma   90.00
#
_symmetry.space_group_name_H-M   'P 1'
#
loop_
_entity.id
_entity.type
_entity.pdbx_description
1 polymer ?
#
loop_
_entity_poly.entity_id
_entity_poly.type
_entity_poly.pdbx_seq_one_letter_code
_entity_poly.pdbx_strand_id
1 'polypeptide(L)'
;MSDKIKRDLEATRNALLNSTAKLMTDCSEPSEVTSRAIAKESGVNLAMINYCFGSREGLLYEVFRKLLSDVQKHDTEFIKIMSSGMSPKQKLTELHFKMMRLMIANYNYSQAVTKYILFNRNDDFGMESLPFIVEHFNGRKTIEDCRLIAFELTSIHELSVLRYETIKSSCNIDLTDDETLKLYICQNINRFLD
;
A
#
# COMPACT_ATOMS: atom_id res chain seq x y z
N MET A 1 29.76 10.47 -12.95
CA MET A 1 29.85 9.94 -11.57
C MET A 1 30.60 8.60 -11.64
N SER A 2 31.57 8.33 -10.76
CA SER A 2 32.38 7.10 -10.85
C SER A 2 31.62 5.87 -10.34
N ASP A 3 31.99 4.67 -10.83
CA ASP A 3 31.35 3.40 -10.42
C ASP A 3 31.49 3.09 -8.92
N LYS A 4 32.52 3.65 -8.27
CA LYS A 4 32.66 3.56 -6.82
C LYS A 4 31.59 4.40 -6.11
N ILE A 5 31.41 5.65 -6.52
CA ILE A 5 30.40 6.56 -5.94
C ILE A 5 28.99 6.00 -6.13
N LYS A 6 28.70 5.40 -7.30
CA LYS A 6 27.40 4.77 -7.56
C LYS A 6 27.13 3.60 -6.62
N ARG A 7 28.11 2.72 -6.40
CA ARG A 7 28.01 1.58 -5.46
C ARG A 7 27.84 2.03 -4.01
N ASP A 8 28.60 3.04 -3.58
CA ASP A 8 28.51 3.57 -2.20
C ASP A 8 27.14 4.20 -1.94
N LEU A 9 26.57 4.90 -2.95
CA LEU A 9 25.23 5.46 -2.87
C LEU A 9 24.16 4.37 -2.81
N GLU A 10 24.27 3.32 -3.62
CA GLU A 10 23.33 2.20 -3.61
C GLU A 10 23.37 1.45 -2.27
N ALA A 11 24.56 1.20 -1.72
CA ALA A 11 24.71 0.64 -0.37
C ALA A 11 24.05 1.53 0.68
N THR A 12 24.20 2.85 0.58
CA THR A 12 23.54 3.82 1.47
C THR A 12 22.01 3.75 1.37
N ARG A 13 21.47 3.70 0.14
CA ARG A 13 20.02 3.54 -0.08
C ARG A 13 19.50 2.25 0.55
N ASN A 14 20.21 1.14 0.34
CA ASN A 14 19.82 -0.16 0.88
C ASN A 14 19.87 -0.21 2.41
N ALA A 15 20.89 0.40 3.03
CA ALA A 15 20.98 0.51 4.48
C ALA A 15 19.79 1.29 5.06
N LEU A 16 19.43 2.41 4.44
CA LEU A 16 18.26 3.21 4.84
C LEU A 16 16.95 2.43 4.67
N LEU A 17 16.74 1.73 3.54
CA LEU A 17 15.55 0.91 3.31
C LEU A 17 15.40 -0.21 4.35
N ASN A 18 16.46 -0.98 4.58
CA ASN A 18 16.42 -2.13 5.49
C ASN A 18 16.20 -1.69 6.95
N SER A 19 16.89 -0.63 7.37
CA SER A 19 16.75 -0.08 8.73
C SER A 19 15.36 0.51 8.96
N THR A 20 14.82 1.19 7.94
CA THR A 20 13.46 1.71 7.99
C THR A 20 12.44 0.58 8.04
N ALA A 21 12.60 -0.48 7.23
CA ALA A 21 11.71 -1.64 7.28
C ALA A 21 11.69 -2.29 8.66
N LYS A 22 12.87 -2.48 9.27
CA LYS A 22 12.98 -3.00 10.64
C LYS A 22 12.30 -2.09 11.67
N LEU A 23 12.56 -0.78 11.62
CA LEU A 23 11.90 0.16 12.54
C LEU A 23 10.39 0.17 12.35
N MET A 24 9.91 0.02 11.12
CA MET A 24 8.49 -0.05 10.81
C MET A 24 7.82 -1.34 11.30
N THR A 25 8.54 -2.46 11.35
CA THR A 25 8.01 -3.73 11.89
C THR A 25 8.08 -3.81 13.41
N ASP A 26 9.06 -3.14 14.02
CA ASP A 26 9.34 -3.25 15.46
C ASP A 26 8.66 -2.14 16.28
N CYS A 27 8.18 -1.05 15.65
CA CYS A 27 7.59 0.08 16.38
C CYS A 27 6.21 -0.25 16.96
N SER A 28 5.94 0.28 18.15
CA SER A 28 4.60 0.25 18.73
C SER A 28 3.77 1.44 18.22
N GLU A 29 4.40 2.58 17.95
CA GLU A 29 3.74 3.82 17.51
C GLU A 29 4.42 4.39 16.24
N PRO A 30 3.66 4.94 15.27
CA PRO A 30 4.25 5.44 14.02
C PRO A 30 5.18 6.64 14.21
N SER A 31 4.98 7.39 15.30
CA SER A 31 5.84 8.53 15.66
C SER A 31 7.26 8.10 16.06
N GLU A 32 7.50 6.82 16.34
CA GLU A 32 8.82 6.29 16.71
C GLU A 32 9.77 6.22 15.50
N VAL A 33 9.22 6.04 14.29
CA VAL A 33 9.98 5.92 13.04
C VAL A 33 10.36 7.31 12.51
N THR A 34 11.10 8.07 13.32
CA THR A 34 11.61 9.41 12.97
C THR A 34 12.83 9.32 12.06
N SER A 35 13.13 10.38 11.30
CA SER A 35 14.36 10.46 10.50
C SER A 35 15.62 10.23 11.35
N ARG A 36 15.62 10.70 12.62
CA ARG A 36 16.72 10.47 13.56
C ARG A 36 16.87 9.01 13.97
N ALA A 37 15.75 8.32 14.22
CA ALA A 37 15.76 6.89 14.52
C ALA A 37 16.30 6.08 13.33
N ILE A 38 15.82 6.39 12.11
CA ILE A 38 16.29 5.76 10.87
C ILE A 38 17.79 5.97 10.66
N ALA A 39 18.27 7.21 10.80
CA ALA A 39 19.70 7.55 10.66
C ALA A 39 20.56 6.79 11.69
N LYS A 40 20.08 6.70 12.93
CA LYS A 40 20.77 5.96 14.00
C LYS A 40 20.82 4.46 13.71
N GLU A 41 19.70 3.84 13.33
CA GLU A 41 19.62 2.39 13.05
C GLU A 41 20.48 2.01 11.84
N SER A 42 20.47 2.85 10.80
CA SER A 42 21.24 2.60 9.57
C SER A 42 22.72 2.93 9.67
N GLY A 43 23.14 3.70 10.69
CA GLY A 43 24.47 4.29 10.76
C GLY A 43 24.77 5.31 9.66
N VAL A 44 23.74 5.79 8.94
CA VAL A 44 23.85 6.72 7.82
C VAL A 44 23.54 8.14 8.29
N ASN A 45 24.21 9.14 7.70
CA ASN A 45 23.93 10.55 7.96
C ASN A 45 22.46 10.89 7.63
N LEU A 46 21.77 11.56 8.56
CA LEU A 46 20.39 12.03 8.43
C LEU A 46 20.09 12.73 7.09
N ALA A 47 21.03 13.54 6.57
CA ALA A 47 20.86 14.26 5.31
C ALA A 47 20.69 13.33 4.10
N MET A 48 21.19 12.09 4.18
CA MET A 48 21.06 11.10 3.12
C MET A 48 19.63 10.63 2.92
N ILE A 49 18.75 10.75 3.94
CA ILE A 49 17.32 10.44 3.78
C ILE A 49 16.72 11.37 2.72
N ASN A 50 16.90 12.68 2.87
CA ASN A 50 16.41 13.66 1.90
C ASN A 50 17.13 13.53 0.56
N TYR A 51 18.45 13.32 0.57
CA TYR A 51 19.21 13.16 -0.67
C TYR A 51 18.75 11.95 -1.49
N CYS A 52 18.50 10.80 -0.85
CA CYS A 52 18.13 9.57 -1.53
C CYS A 52 16.62 9.49 -1.83
N PHE A 53 15.77 9.99 -0.93
CA PHE A 53 14.32 9.71 -0.96
C PHE A 53 13.46 10.98 -0.96
N GLY A 54 14.07 12.18 -0.96
CA GLY A 54 13.38 13.47 -0.95
C GLY A 54 12.81 13.85 0.41
N SER A 55 12.24 12.89 1.15
CA SER A 55 11.68 13.07 2.48
C SER A 55 11.71 11.76 3.28
N ARG A 56 11.40 11.85 4.58
CA ARG A 56 11.18 10.67 5.42
C ARG A 56 10.01 9.86 4.91
N GLU A 57 8.89 10.53 4.61
CA GLU A 57 7.67 9.90 4.12
C GLU A 57 7.90 9.20 2.77
N GLY A 58 8.72 9.79 1.89
CA GLY A 58 9.17 9.15 0.65
C GLY A 58 9.93 7.84 0.91
N LEU A 59 10.82 7.81 1.90
CA LEU A 59 11.50 6.58 2.31
C LEU A 59 10.53 5.53 2.89
N LEU A 60 9.59 5.95 3.76
CA LEU A 60 8.56 5.06 4.30
C LEU A 60 7.70 4.45 3.18
N TYR A 61 7.33 5.26 2.18
CA TYR A 61 6.59 4.83 1.01
C TYR A 61 7.36 3.80 0.18
N GLU A 62 8.65 4.00 -0.08
CA GLU A 62 9.47 3.02 -0.81
C GLU A 62 9.56 1.68 -0.08
N VAL A 63 9.68 1.70 1.25
CA VAL A 63 9.63 0.47 2.05
C VAL A 63 8.26 -0.20 1.93
N PHE A 64 7.17 0.56 1.98
CA PHE A 64 5.81 0.04 1.75
C PHE A 64 5.65 -0.63 0.39
N ARG A 65 6.13 0.02 -0.69
CA ARG A 65 6.08 -0.57 -2.03
C ARG A 65 6.84 -1.89 -2.10
N LYS A 66 8.00 -1.97 -1.47
CA LYS A 66 8.80 -3.20 -1.43
C LYS A 66 8.07 -4.31 -0.68
N LEU A 67 7.53 -4.03 0.50
CA LEU A 67 6.76 -5.01 1.29
C LEU A 67 5.55 -5.52 0.50
N LEU A 68 4.82 -4.62 -0.16
CA LEU A 68 3.68 -4.99 -1.02
C LEU A 68 4.11 -5.89 -2.19
N SER A 69 5.20 -5.54 -2.86
CA SER A 69 5.76 -6.34 -3.96
C SER A 69 6.23 -7.72 -3.50
N ASP A 70 6.81 -7.81 -2.30
CA ASP A 70 7.25 -9.08 -1.71
C ASP A 70 6.05 -9.98 -1.39
N VAL A 71 4.95 -9.42 -0.86
CA VAL A 71 3.68 -10.15 -0.69
C VAL A 71 3.18 -10.68 -2.04
N GLN A 72 3.11 -9.85 -3.08
CA GLN A 72 2.63 -10.27 -4.40
C GLN A 72 3.45 -11.41 -5.03
N LYS A 73 4.77 -11.44 -4.77
CA LYS A 73 5.69 -12.41 -5.38
C LYS A 73 5.88 -13.69 -4.56
N HIS A 74 5.66 -13.64 -3.25
CA HIS A 74 6.06 -14.72 -2.34
C HIS A 74 4.91 -15.26 -1.47
N ASP A 75 3.80 -14.54 -1.32
CA ASP A 75 2.61 -15.07 -0.65
C ASP A 75 1.94 -16.14 -1.54
N THR A 76 2.09 -17.40 -1.15
CA THR A 76 1.56 -18.55 -1.90
C THR A 76 0.03 -18.54 -1.97
N GLU A 77 -0.65 -18.04 -0.93
CA GLU A 77 -2.10 -17.91 -0.92
C GLU A 77 -2.54 -16.81 -1.88
N PHE A 78 -1.85 -15.67 -1.87
CA PHE A 78 -2.09 -14.58 -2.82
C PHE A 78 -1.93 -15.06 -4.26
N ILE A 79 -0.82 -15.73 -4.58
CA ILE A 79 -0.56 -16.29 -5.91
C ILE A 79 -1.66 -17.27 -6.32
N LYS A 80 -2.05 -18.19 -5.42
CA LYS A 80 -3.11 -19.17 -5.68
C LYS A 80 -4.44 -18.51 -6.01
N ILE A 81 -4.83 -17.47 -5.27
CA ILE A 81 -6.07 -16.72 -5.54
C ILE A 81 -6.00 -16.03 -6.90
N MET A 82 -4.90 -15.33 -7.20
CA MET A 82 -4.76 -14.58 -8.45
C MET A 82 -4.69 -15.49 -9.68
N SER A 83 -4.14 -16.69 -9.55
CA SER A 83 -4.11 -17.72 -10.60
C SER A 83 -5.34 -18.63 -10.64
N SER A 84 -6.33 -18.43 -9.77
CA SER A 84 -7.54 -19.25 -9.73
C SER A 84 -8.52 -18.94 -10.87
N GLY A 85 -9.52 -19.81 -11.06
CA GLY A 85 -10.66 -19.60 -11.97
C GLY A 85 -11.75 -18.67 -11.43
N MET A 86 -11.47 -17.90 -10.37
CA MET A 86 -12.41 -16.88 -9.85
C MET A 86 -12.70 -15.81 -10.90
N SER A 87 -13.90 -15.23 -10.85
CA SER A 87 -14.25 -14.08 -11.68
C SER A 87 -13.38 -12.86 -11.36
N PRO A 88 -13.24 -11.88 -12.27
CA PRO A 88 -12.44 -10.69 -12.02
C PRO A 88 -12.90 -9.93 -10.78
N LYS A 89 -14.23 -9.84 -10.59
CA LYS A 89 -14.86 -9.22 -9.41
C LYS A 89 -14.50 -9.93 -8.10
N GLN A 90 -14.44 -11.27 -8.12
CA GLN A 90 -14.02 -12.05 -6.95
C GLN A 90 -12.54 -11.85 -6.65
N LYS A 91 -11.65 -11.87 -7.66
CA LYS A 91 -10.22 -11.59 -7.47
C LYS A 91 -9.98 -10.18 -6.92
N LEU A 92 -10.71 -9.20 -7.43
CA LEU A 92 -10.67 -7.82 -6.95
C LEU A 92 -11.12 -7.72 -5.48
N THR A 93 -12.15 -8.47 -5.09
CA THR A 93 -12.62 -8.53 -3.70
C THR A 93 -11.54 -9.10 -2.77
N GLU A 94 -10.94 -10.23 -3.13
CA GLU A 94 -9.89 -10.86 -2.32
C GLU A 94 -8.62 -10.00 -2.24
N LEU A 95 -8.26 -9.31 -3.33
CA LEU A 95 -7.15 -8.35 -3.36
C LEU A 95 -7.38 -7.24 -2.35
N HIS A 96 -8.51 -6.53 -2.43
CA HIS A 96 -8.80 -5.44 -1.50
C HIS A 96 -8.97 -5.92 -0.06
N PHE A 97 -9.52 -7.13 0.16
CA PHE A 97 -9.66 -7.71 1.50
C PHE A 97 -8.30 -7.96 2.14
N LYS A 98 -7.40 -8.67 1.45
CA LYS A 98 -6.03 -8.91 1.95
C LYS A 98 -5.29 -7.60 2.23
N MET A 99 -5.38 -6.62 1.33
CA MET A 99 -4.67 -5.35 1.49
C MET A 99 -5.23 -4.49 2.62
N MET A 100 -6.55 -4.29 2.69
CA MET A 100 -7.15 -3.50 3.76
C MET A 100 -6.93 -4.16 5.12
N ARG A 101 -7.06 -5.49 5.22
CA ARG A 101 -6.79 -6.23 6.45
C ARG A 101 -5.34 -6.09 6.90
N LEU A 102 -4.39 -6.17 5.97
CA LEU A 102 -2.97 -5.93 6.27
C LEU A 102 -2.75 -4.50 6.77
N MET A 103 -3.39 -3.52 6.13
CA MET A 103 -3.26 -2.12 6.53
C MET A 103 -3.88 -1.85 7.91
N ILE A 104 -5.00 -2.49 8.26
CA ILE A 104 -5.63 -2.37 9.57
C ILE A 104 -4.79 -3.08 10.65
N ALA A 105 -4.31 -4.30 10.37
CA ALA A 105 -3.45 -5.05 11.28
C ALA A 105 -2.13 -4.30 11.56
N ASN A 106 -1.67 -3.49 10.61
CA ASN A 106 -0.49 -2.64 10.74
C ASN A 106 -0.88 -1.16 10.72
N TYR A 107 -1.99 -0.78 11.36
CA TYR A 107 -2.59 0.56 11.24
C TYR A 107 -1.60 1.68 11.50
N ASN A 108 -0.77 1.56 12.53
CA ASN A 108 0.20 2.58 12.87
C ASN A 108 1.14 2.88 11.70
N TYR A 109 1.71 1.81 11.15
CA TYR A 109 2.51 1.86 9.93
C TYR A 109 1.72 2.40 8.73
N SER A 110 0.54 1.86 8.46
CA SER A 110 -0.26 2.24 7.30
C SER A 110 -0.76 3.67 7.39
N GLN A 111 -1.06 4.19 8.57
CA GLN A 111 -1.48 5.58 8.77
C GLN A 111 -0.38 6.57 8.34
N ALA A 112 0.88 6.27 8.66
CA ALA A 112 2.01 7.12 8.31
C ALA A 112 2.24 7.21 6.79
N VAL A 113 1.98 6.11 6.08
CA VAL A 113 2.23 6.01 4.63
C VAL A 113 1.00 6.37 3.80
N THR A 114 -0.22 6.02 4.25
CA THR A 114 -1.47 6.21 3.48
C THR A 114 -1.71 7.66 3.13
N LYS A 115 -1.44 8.60 4.05
CA LYS A 115 -1.52 10.04 3.73
C LYS A 115 -0.58 10.39 2.58
N TYR A 116 0.66 9.93 2.63
CA TYR A 116 1.63 10.18 1.58
C TYR A 116 1.20 9.54 0.24
N ILE A 117 0.69 8.30 0.26
CA ILE A 117 0.15 7.60 -0.93
C ILE A 117 -0.97 8.42 -1.56
N LEU A 118 -1.99 8.80 -0.79
CA LEU A 118 -3.15 9.52 -1.30
C LEU A 118 -2.77 10.84 -2.00
N PHE A 119 -1.72 11.53 -1.52
CA PHE A 119 -1.27 12.81 -2.06
C PHE A 119 -0.15 12.72 -3.11
N ASN A 120 0.64 11.64 -3.14
CA ASN A 120 1.87 11.56 -3.93
C ASN A 120 1.97 10.31 -4.83
N ARG A 121 0.97 9.42 -4.84
CA ARG A 121 0.96 8.31 -5.79
C ARG A 121 0.94 8.84 -7.22
N ASN A 122 1.69 8.16 -8.07
CA ASN A 122 1.74 8.39 -9.51
C ASN A 122 1.19 7.16 -10.24
N ASP A 123 1.19 7.21 -11.57
CA ASP A 123 0.53 6.22 -12.44
C ASP A 123 1.07 4.78 -12.30
N ASP A 124 2.21 4.58 -11.64
CA ASP A 124 2.89 3.27 -11.52
C ASP A 124 2.49 2.47 -10.26
N PHE A 125 1.88 3.09 -9.24
CA PHE A 125 1.56 2.44 -7.96
C PHE A 125 0.11 2.67 -7.54
N GLY A 126 -0.58 1.61 -7.09
CA GLY A 126 -2.01 1.65 -6.77
C GLY A 126 -2.93 1.26 -7.95
N MET A 127 -2.36 0.66 -9.00
CA MET A 127 -3.07 0.17 -10.19
C MET A 127 -3.19 -1.36 -10.25
N GLU A 128 -2.92 -2.06 -9.13
CA GLU A 128 -3.03 -3.51 -9.00
C GLU A 128 -4.44 -4.03 -9.33
N SER A 129 -5.46 -3.21 -9.09
CA SER A 129 -6.85 -3.52 -9.40
C SER A 129 -7.18 -3.41 -10.89
N LEU A 130 -6.40 -2.66 -11.66
CA LEU A 130 -6.69 -2.31 -13.06
C LEU A 130 -6.89 -3.55 -13.96
N PRO A 131 -6.03 -4.59 -13.92
CA PRO A 131 -6.21 -5.77 -14.79
C PRO A 131 -7.58 -6.43 -14.60
N PHE A 132 -8.04 -6.56 -13.35
CA PHE A 132 -9.33 -7.18 -13.04
C PHE A 132 -10.52 -6.31 -13.45
N ILE A 133 -10.37 -4.99 -13.36
CA ILE A 133 -11.41 -4.04 -13.81
C ILE A 133 -11.53 -4.10 -15.35
N VAL A 134 -10.40 -4.09 -16.07
CA VAL A 134 -10.38 -4.21 -17.53
C VAL A 134 -11.00 -5.54 -17.98
N GLU A 135 -10.63 -6.64 -17.33
CA GLU A 135 -11.18 -7.97 -17.61
C GLU A 135 -12.69 -8.03 -17.35
N HIS A 136 -13.18 -7.43 -16.26
CA HIS A 136 -14.62 -7.37 -15.94
C HIS A 136 -15.43 -6.62 -17.00
N PHE A 137 -14.95 -5.47 -17.46
CA PHE A 137 -15.67 -4.70 -18.47
C PHE A 137 -15.55 -5.32 -19.86
N ASN A 138 -14.46 -6.03 -20.17
CA ASN A 138 -14.26 -6.75 -21.42
C ASN A 138 -14.61 -5.89 -22.67
N GLY A 139 -14.07 -4.67 -22.70
CA GLY A 139 -14.30 -3.70 -23.79
C GLY A 139 -15.57 -2.85 -23.66
N ARG A 140 -16.43 -3.07 -22.65
CA ARG A 140 -17.60 -2.22 -22.38
C ARG A 140 -17.25 -0.80 -21.87
N LYS A 141 -16.00 -0.56 -21.48
CA LYS A 141 -15.45 0.74 -21.05
C LYS A 141 -14.07 0.97 -21.66
N THR A 142 -13.68 2.23 -21.78
CA THR A 142 -12.33 2.61 -22.24
C THR A 142 -11.28 2.26 -21.18
N ILE A 143 -10.00 2.26 -21.55
CA ILE A 143 -8.91 2.03 -20.58
C ILE A 143 -8.78 3.19 -19.61
N GLU A 144 -9.08 4.41 -20.05
CA GLU A 144 -9.12 5.62 -19.22
C GLU A 144 -10.21 5.52 -18.14
N ASP A 145 -11.42 5.04 -18.51
CA ASP A 145 -12.50 4.80 -17.55
C ASP A 145 -12.09 3.72 -16.53
N CYS A 146 -11.45 2.63 -16.99
CA CYS A 146 -11.00 1.56 -16.10
C CYS A 146 -9.91 2.05 -15.13
N ARG A 147 -9.00 2.93 -15.58
CA ARG A 147 -7.99 3.58 -14.73
C ARG A 147 -8.61 4.49 -13.69
N LEU A 148 -9.61 5.28 -14.07
CA LEU A 148 -10.33 6.14 -13.13
C LEU A 148 -11.02 5.29 -12.05
N ILE A 149 -11.71 4.22 -12.45
CA ILE A 149 -12.35 3.29 -11.50
C ILE A 149 -11.31 2.67 -10.56
N ALA A 150 -10.17 2.20 -11.07
CA ALA A 150 -9.11 1.64 -10.24
C ALA A 150 -8.58 2.66 -9.23
N PHE A 151 -8.36 3.89 -9.67
CA PHE A 151 -7.92 4.99 -8.81
C PHE A 151 -8.95 5.32 -7.72
N GLU A 152 -10.22 5.52 -8.08
CA GLU A 152 -11.29 5.88 -7.14
C GLU A 152 -11.54 4.77 -6.11
N LEU A 153 -11.64 3.52 -6.56
CA LEU A 153 -11.88 2.37 -5.69
C LEU A 153 -10.75 2.18 -4.68
N THR A 154 -9.49 2.18 -5.13
CA THR A 154 -8.32 2.04 -4.25
C THR A 154 -8.24 3.21 -3.27
N SER A 155 -8.47 4.44 -3.73
CA SER A 155 -8.47 5.65 -2.89
C SER A 155 -9.47 5.57 -1.74
N ILE A 156 -10.71 5.15 -2.04
CA ILE A 156 -11.78 5.06 -1.05
C ILE A 156 -11.44 3.99 -0.01
N HIS A 157 -10.92 2.84 -0.44
CA HIS A 157 -10.52 1.77 0.48
C HIS A 157 -9.36 2.19 1.39
N GLU A 158 -8.31 2.80 0.86
CA GLU A 158 -7.18 3.33 1.65
C GLU A 158 -7.63 4.40 2.66
N LEU A 159 -8.46 5.35 2.22
CA LEU A 159 -9.01 6.38 3.09
C LEU A 159 -9.91 5.77 4.18
N SER A 160 -10.65 4.72 3.85
CA SER A 160 -11.54 4.04 4.80
C SER A 160 -10.74 3.31 5.88
N VAL A 161 -9.62 2.67 5.51
CA VAL A 161 -8.67 2.15 6.51
C VAL A 161 -8.13 3.29 7.37
N LEU A 162 -7.68 4.40 6.77
CA LEU A 162 -7.17 5.55 7.53
C LEU A 162 -8.19 6.10 8.55
N ARG A 163 -9.48 5.98 8.25
CA ARG A 163 -10.61 6.53 9.02
C ARG A 163 -11.48 5.45 9.68
N TYR A 164 -10.98 4.23 9.85
CA TYR A 164 -11.80 3.11 10.31
C TYR A 164 -12.51 3.37 11.65
N GLU A 165 -11.86 4.06 12.60
CA GLU A 165 -12.48 4.47 13.88
C GLU A 165 -13.63 5.48 13.69
N THR A 166 -13.47 6.43 12.75
CA THR A 166 -14.54 7.37 12.39
C THR A 166 -15.70 6.62 11.74
N ILE A 167 -15.42 5.69 10.83
CA ILE A 167 -16.43 4.87 10.16
C ILE A 167 -17.20 4.01 11.17
N LYS A 168 -16.50 3.40 12.13
CA LYS A 168 -17.13 2.65 13.23
C LYS A 168 -18.04 3.52 14.07
N SER A 169 -17.55 4.68 14.54
CA SER A 169 -18.32 5.57 15.42
C SER A 169 -19.48 6.29 14.74
N SER A 170 -19.33 6.65 13.47
CA SER A 170 -20.30 7.49 12.74
C SER A 170 -21.28 6.69 11.87
N CYS A 171 -20.84 5.54 11.35
CA CYS A 171 -21.62 4.71 10.42
C CYS A 171 -21.97 3.33 11.00
N ASN A 172 -21.47 2.98 12.20
CA ASN A 172 -21.62 1.65 12.81
C ASN A 172 -21.12 0.51 11.91
N ILE A 173 -20.02 0.75 11.17
CA ILE A 173 -19.35 -0.24 10.33
C ILE A 173 -17.98 -0.52 10.94
N ASP A 174 -17.80 -1.71 11.50
CA ASP A 174 -16.53 -2.13 12.08
C ASP A 174 -15.63 -2.79 11.04
N LEU A 175 -14.71 -2.02 10.45
CA LEU A 175 -13.77 -2.55 9.45
C LEU A 175 -12.70 -3.48 10.06
N THR A 176 -12.63 -3.61 11.40
CA THR A 176 -11.73 -4.57 12.06
C THR A 176 -12.32 -5.98 12.14
N ASP A 177 -13.62 -6.13 11.86
CA ASP A 177 -14.29 -7.41 11.72
C ASP A 177 -14.19 -7.90 10.26
N ASP A 178 -13.71 -9.12 10.05
CA ASP A 178 -13.40 -9.65 8.71
C ASP A 178 -14.65 -9.78 7.83
N GLU A 179 -15.79 -10.20 8.39
CA GLU A 179 -17.06 -10.33 7.64
C GLU A 179 -17.60 -8.94 7.23
N THR A 180 -17.59 -8.00 8.16
CA THR A 180 -18.00 -6.60 7.91
C THR A 180 -17.09 -5.93 6.89
N LEU A 181 -15.77 -6.13 6.99
CA LEU A 181 -14.79 -5.62 6.03
C LEU A 181 -15.06 -6.18 4.63
N LYS A 182 -15.28 -7.49 4.51
CA LYS A 182 -15.54 -8.14 3.23
C LYS A 182 -16.85 -7.67 2.61
N LEU A 183 -17.90 -7.50 3.42
CA LEU A 183 -19.16 -6.91 2.97
C LEU A 183 -18.98 -5.46 2.48
N TYR A 184 -18.24 -4.64 3.23
CA TYR A 184 -17.93 -3.26 2.88
C TYR A 184 -17.22 -3.17 1.51
N ILE A 185 -16.22 -4.02 1.29
CA ILE A 185 -15.47 -4.11 0.02
C ILE A 185 -16.39 -4.53 -1.12
N CYS A 186 -17.19 -5.58 -0.94
CA CYS A 186 -18.14 -6.04 -1.96
C CYS A 186 -19.11 -4.93 -2.37
N GLN A 187 -19.64 -4.18 -1.41
CA GLN A 187 -20.55 -3.05 -1.69
C GLN A 187 -19.86 -1.94 -2.49
N ASN A 188 -18.62 -1.58 -2.14
CA ASN A 188 -17.85 -0.61 -2.91
C ASN A 188 -17.58 -1.10 -4.32
N ILE A 189 -17.10 -2.33 -4.49
CA ILE A 189 -16.84 -2.92 -5.80
C ILE A 189 -18.10 -2.91 -6.67
N ASN A 190 -19.25 -3.32 -6.10
CA ASN A 190 -20.54 -3.29 -6.80
C ASN A 190 -20.89 -1.89 -7.33
N ARG A 191 -20.67 -0.82 -6.53
CA ARG A 191 -20.96 0.56 -6.94
C ARG A 191 -20.18 1.01 -8.19
N PHE A 192 -19.00 0.43 -8.43
CA PHE A 192 -18.14 0.80 -9.56
C PHE A 192 -18.25 -0.15 -10.77
N LEU A 193 -18.58 -1.42 -10.51
CA LEU A 193 -18.53 -2.48 -11.53
C LEU A 193 -19.91 -2.90 -12.06
N ASP A 194 -21.00 -2.54 -11.39
CA ASP A 194 -22.36 -2.79 -11.86
C ASP A 194 -22.85 -1.64 -12.77
#